data_AF-A0A6A7L8A9-F1
#
_entry.id   AF-A0A6A7L8A9-F1
#
_cell.length_a   1.000
_cell.length_b   1.000
_cell.length_c   1.000
_cell.angle_alpha   90.00
_cell.angle_beta   90.00
_cell.angle_gamma   90.00
#
_symmetry.space_group_name_H-M   'P 1'
#
loop_
_entity.id
_entity.type
_entity.pdbx_description
1 polymer ?
#
loop_
_entity_poly.entity_id
_entity_poly.type
_entity_poly.pdbx_seq_one_letter_code
_entity_poly.pdbx_strand_id
1 'polypeptide(L)'
;MTPTIQPPTPTALARVRGLAERRLTLAEVRAALAVPVSESERASILSLARWFRRRYPTPIERLAYVRRTYRRWASAFAGYALETERPTE
;
A
#
# COMPACT_ATOMS: atom_id res chain seq x y z
N MET A 1 -23.13 -3.73 -19.54
CA MET A 1 -22.69 -5.07 -19.07
C MET A 1 -21.65 -4.84 -17.98
N THR A 2 -21.98 -5.14 -16.73
CA THR A 2 -21.03 -4.96 -15.61
C THR A 2 -20.11 -6.17 -15.58
N PRO A 3 -18.77 -6.01 -15.62
CA PRO A 3 -17.88 -7.15 -15.53
C PRO A 3 -18.05 -7.84 -14.17
N THR A 4 -18.33 -9.14 -14.20
CA THR A 4 -18.35 -9.97 -12.98
C THR A 4 -16.92 -10.12 -12.49
N ILE A 5 -16.57 -9.41 -11.41
CA ILE A 5 -15.29 -9.59 -10.73
C ILE A 5 -15.37 -10.93 -9.99
N GLN A 6 -14.70 -11.95 -10.52
CA GLN A 6 -14.57 -13.21 -9.80
C GLN A 6 -13.60 -13.07 -8.62
N PRO A 7 -13.91 -13.68 -7.46
CA PRO A 7 -12.99 -13.72 -6.34
C PRO A 7 -11.71 -14.50 -6.72
N PRO A 8 -10.54 -14.09 -6.20
CA PRO A 8 -9.28 -14.76 -6.50
C PRO A 8 -9.26 -16.19 -5.95
N THR A 9 -8.70 -17.13 -6.71
CA THR A 9 -8.56 -18.51 -6.26
C THR A 9 -7.50 -18.63 -5.15
N PRO A 10 -7.55 -19.70 -4.32
CA PRO A 10 -6.53 -19.93 -3.28
C PRO A 10 -5.10 -19.98 -3.85
N THR A 11 -4.92 -20.58 -5.02
CA THR A 11 -3.62 -20.63 -5.71
C THR A 11 -3.15 -19.25 -6.16
N ALA A 12 -4.04 -18.40 -6.64
CA ALA A 12 -3.72 -17.02 -7.01
C ALA A 12 -3.31 -16.22 -5.76
N LEU A 13 -4.03 -16.37 -4.65
CA LEU A 13 -3.69 -15.73 -3.37
C LEU A 13 -2.32 -16.20 -2.84
N ALA A 14 -2.04 -17.50 -2.87
CA ALA A 14 -0.75 -18.05 -2.44
C ALA A 14 0.41 -17.50 -3.29
N ARG A 15 0.20 -17.38 -4.61
CA ARG A 15 1.20 -16.79 -5.52
C ARG A 15 1.44 -15.30 -5.22
N VAL A 16 0.37 -14.53 -5.01
CA VAL A 16 0.48 -13.12 -4.63
C VAL A 16 1.22 -12.96 -3.31
N ARG A 17 0.91 -13.80 -2.31
CA ARG A 17 1.61 -13.81 -1.02
C ARG A 17 3.10 -14.10 -1.19
N GLY A 18 3.45 -15.14 -1.95
CA GLY A 18 4.84 -15.48 -2.23
C GLY A 18 5.61 -14.37 -2.95
N LEU A 19 4.94 -13.58 -3.81
CA LEU A 19 5.54 -12.39 -4.43
C LEU A 19 5.71 -11.24 -3.43
N ALA A 20 4.71 -11.00 -2.57
CA ALA A 20 4.71 -9.91 -1.61
C ALA A 20 5.73 -10.10 -0.47
N GLU A 21 5.92 -11.34 -0.03
CA GLU A 21 6.82 -11.70 1.08
C GLU A 21 8.25 -12.03 0.60
N ARG A 22 8.47 -12.05 -0.72
CA ARG A 22 9.78 -12.33 -1.29
C ARG A 22 10.80 -11.29 -0.84
N ARG A 23 11.90 -11.76 -0.25
CA ARG A 23 13.05 -10.90 0.06
C ARG A 23 13.74 -10.46 -1.23
N LEU A 24 13.92 -9.15 -1.37
CA LEU A 24 14.66 -8.55 -2.47
C LEU A 24 16.15 -8.50 -2.11
N THR A 25 17.00 -8.76 -3.09
CA THR A 25 18.43 -8.46 -2.99
C THR A 25 18.65 -6.95 -3.07
N LEU A 26 19.80 -6.48 -2.58
CA LEU A 26 20.17 -5.05 -2.67
C LEU A 26 20.19 -4.54 -4.12
N ALA A 27 20.64 -5.38 -5.07
CA ALA A 27 20.68 -5.02 -6.49
C ALA A 27 19.27 -4.82 -7.06
N GLU A 28 18.33 -5.69 -6.72
CA GLU A 28 16.92 -5.55 -7.14
C GLU A 28 16.28 -4.28 -6.56
N VAL A 29 16.54 -3.99 -5.28
CA VAL A 29 16.05 -2.75 -4.65
C VAL A 29 16.59 -1.52 -5.38
N ARG A 30 17.90 -1.50 -5.65
CA ARG A 30 18.53 -0.38 -6.39
C ARG A 30 17.96 -0.23 -7.79
N ALA A 31 17.77 -1.33 -8.52
CA ALA A 31 17.18 -1.32 -9.85
C ALA A 31 15.75 -0.76 -9.82
N ALA A 32 14.92 -1.18 -8.84
CA ALA A 32 13.57 -0.69 -8.67
C ALA A 32 13.51 0.80 -8.33
N LEU A 33 14.41 1.29 -7.47
CA LEU A 33 14.49 2.71 -7.11
C LEU A 33 15.08 3.60 -8.20
N ALA A 34 15.86 3.02 -9.13
CA ALA A 34 16.42 3.73 -10.27
C ALA A 34 15.40 3.95 -11.41
N VAL A 35 14.23 3.31 -11.34
CA VAL A 35 13.16 3.53 -12.34
C VAL A 35 12.73 4.99 -12.28
N PRO A 36 12.89 5.76 -13.38
CA PRO A 36 12.52 7.16 -13.40
C PRO A 36 11.00 7.30 -13.31
N VAL A 37 10.55 8.25 -12.49
CA VAL A 37 9.13 8.61 -12.39
C VAL A 37 8.73 9.31 -13.69
N SER A 38 7.70 8.80 -14.36
CA SER A 38 7.17 9.44 -15.57
C SER A 38 6.52 10.80 -15.25
N GLU A 39 6.38 11.67 -16.25
CA GLU A 39 5.78 12.99 -16.02
C GLU A 39 4.30 12.87 -15.59
N SER A 40 3.57 11.87 -16.07
CA SER A 40 2.18 11.62 -15.66
C SER A 40 2.07 11.19 -14.20
N GLU A 41 2.97 10.32 -13.73
CA GLU A 41 3.06 9.94 -12.31
C GLU A 41 3.43 11.15 -11.45
N ARG A 42 4.43 11.92 -11.89
CA ARG A 42 4.85 13.15 -11.21
C ARG A 42 3.70 14.15 -11.08
N ALA A 43 2.96 14.40 -12.15
CA ALA A 43 1.80 15.29 -12.15
C ALA A 43 0.71 14.80 -11.17
N SER A 44 0.48 13.49 -11.12
CA SER A 44 -0.47 12.84 -10.22
C SER A 44 -0.06 13.00 -8.75
N ILE A 45 1.21 12.75 -8.43
CA ILE A 45 1.78 12.93 -7.09
C ILE A 45 1.64 14.40 -6.64
N LEU A 46 2.00 15.33 -7.52
CA LEU A 46 1.89 16.77 -7.22
C LEU A 46 0.43 17.22 -7.06
N SER A 47 -0.50 16.63 -7.81
CA SER A 47 -1.94 16.88 -7.64
C SER A 47 -2.42 16.40 -6.27
N LEU A 48 -2.04 15.18 -5.87
CA LEU A 48 -2.37 14.63 -4.56
C LEU A 48 -1.78 15.47 -3.43
N ALA A 49 -0.52 15.88 -3.56
CA ALA A 49 0.13 16.76 -2.59
C ALA A 49 -0.60 18.10 -2.49
N ARG A 50 -0.98 18.73 -3.61
CA ARG A 50 -1.74 19.99 -3.61
C ARG A 50 -3.09 19.84 -2.92
N TRP A 51 -3.84 18.80 -3.25
CA TRP A 51 -5.11 18.49 -2.59
C TRP A 51 -4.93 18.29 -1.08
N PHE A 52 -3.94 17.49 -0.67
CA PHE A 52 -3.68 17.21 0.75
C PHE A 52 -3.31 18.48 1.52
N ARG A 53 -2.45 19.31 0.95
CA ARG A 53 -2.04 20.61 1.50
C ARG A 53 -3.20 21.59 1.62
N ARG A 54 -4.14 21.57 0.68
CA ARG A 54 -5.37 22.38 0.73
C ARG A 54 -6.33 21.88 1.79
N ARG A 55 -6.47 20.56 1.95
CA ARG A 55 -7.37 19.92 2.92
C ARG A 55 -6.88 20.05 4.36
N TYR A 56 -5.56 20.08 4.56
CA TYR A 56 -4.87 20.22 5.84
C TYR A 56 -3.83 21.35 5.73
N PRO A 57 -4.25 22.60 5.90
CA PRO A 57 -3.39 23.78 5.65
C PRO A 57 -2.13 23.79 6.50
N THR A 58 -2.22 23.40 7.77
CA THR A 58 -1.11 23.51 8.73
C THR A 58 -0.31 22.21 8.88
N PRO A 59 0.98 22.29 9.28
CA PRO A 59 1.78 21.10 9.61
C PRO A 59 1.15 20.22 10.70
N ILE A 60 0.53 20.83 11.72
CA ILE A 60 -0.09 20.10 12.85
C ILE A 60 -1.28 19.27 12.36
N GLU A 61 -2.14 19.83 11.50
CA GLU A 61 -3.29 19.10 10.93
C GLU A 61 -2.84 17.93 10.06
N ARG A 62 -1.77 18.10 9.28
CA ARG A 62 -1.19 17.03 8.46
C ARG A 62 -0.64 15.91 9.34
N LEU A 63 0.09 16.26 10.40
CA LEU A 63 0.61 15.29 11.35
C LEU A 63 -0.53 14.54 12.05
N ALA A 64 -1.59 15.24 12.47
CA ALA A 64 -2.76 14.63 13.08
C ALA A 64 -3.46 13.65 12.12
N TYR A 65 -3.60 14.01 10.84
CA TYR A 65 -4.12 13.11 9.82
C TYR A 65 -3.25 11.86 9.67
N VAL A 66 -1.94 12.04 9.46
CA VAL A 66 -1.00 10.92 9.26
C VAL A 66 -1.06 9.97 10.46
N ARG A 67 -1.03 10.48 11.69
CA ARG A 67 -1.15 9.66 12.91
C ARG A 67 -2.46 8.87 12.98
N ARG A 68 -3.61 9.46 12.60
CA ARG A 68 -4.88 8.72 12.54
C ARG A 68 -4.85 7.63 11.46
N THR A 69 -4.32 7.93 10.29
CA THR A 69 -4.22 7.00 9.17
C THR A 69 -3.29 5.84 9.48
N TYR A 70 -2.11 6.10 10.06
CA TYR A 70 -1.18 5.06 10.51
C TYR A 70 -1.80 4.16 11.58
N ARG A 71 -2.53 4.73 12.56
CA ARG A 71 -3.25 3.91 13.55
C ARG A 71 -4.24 2.95 12.88
N ARG A 72 -5.04 3.46 11.94
CA ARG A 72 -6.00 2.64 11.18
C ARG A 72 -5.30 1.53 10.39
N TRP A 73 -4.18 1.84 9.72
CA TRP A 73 -3.41 0.86 8.98
C TRP A 73 -2.77 -0.17 9.90
N ALA A 74 -2.14 0.25 10.99
CA ALA A 74 -1.55 -0.64 11.98
C ALA A 74 -2.61 -1.61 12.54
N SER A 75 -3.82 -1.13 12.84
CA SER A 75 -4.92 -2.01 13.26
C SER A 75 -5.35 -2.98 12.16
N ALA A 76 -5.39 -2.55 10.89
CA ALA A 76 -5.71 -3.43 9.77
C ALA A 76 -4.62 -4.50 9.54
N PHE A 77 -3.34 -4.13 9.61
CA PHE A 77 -2.22 -5.07 9.47
C PHE A 77 -2.08 -5.99 10.68
N ALA A 78 -2.35 -5.52 11.90
CA ALA A 78 -2.40 -6.37 13.09
C ALA A 78 -3.55 -7.39 13.01
N GLY A 79 -4.72 -7.00 12.47
CA GLY A 79 -5.80 -7.95 12.18
C GLY A 79 -5.40 -9.02 11.17
N TYR A 80 -4.68 -8.64 10.10
CA TYR A 80 -4.11 -9.58 9.14
C TYR A 80 -3.12 -10.56 9.78
N ALA A 81 -2.25 -10.09 10.70
CA ALA A 81 -1.30 -10.95 11.39
C ALA A 81 -1.98 -11.98 12.31
N LEU A 82 -3.08 -11.59 12.99
CA LEU A 82 -3.84 -12.47 13.88
C LEU A 82 -4.68 -13.51 13.12
N GLU A 83 -5.15 -13.21 11.91
CA GLU A 83 -5.87 -14.19 11.07
C GLU A 83 -4.94 -15.25 10.44
N THR A 84 -3.66 -14.92 10.22
CA THR A 84 -2.68 -15.87 9.64
C THR A 84 -2.10 -16.86 10.65
N GLU A 85 -2.31 -16.66 11.96
CA GLU A 85 -1.78 -17.52 13.03
C GLU A 85 -2.80 -18.51 13.61
N ARG A 86 -4.05 -18.53 13.13
CA ARG A 86 -5.01 -19.56 13.57
C ARG A 86 -4.62 -20.92 12.97
N PRO A 87 -4.29 -21.94 13.78
CA PRO A 87 -4.14 -23.29 13.27
C PRO A 87 -5.51 -23.72 12.74
N THR A 88 -5.52 -24.25 11.51
CA THR A 88 -6.63 -25.08 11.04
C THR A 88 -6.65 -26.34 11.87
N GLU A 89 -7.59 -26.43 12.81
CA GLU A 89 -8.02 -27.70 13.41
C GLU A 89 -8.65 -28.63 12.35
#